data_AF-A0A8H3F9M6-F1
#
_entry.id   AF-A0A8H3F9M6-F1
#
_cell.length_a   1.000
_cell.length_b   1.000
_cell.length_c   1.000
_cell.angle_alpha   90.00
_cell.angle_beta   90.00
_cell.angle_gamma   90.00
#
_symmetry.space_group_name_H-M   'P 1'
#
loop_
_entity.id
_entity.type
_entity.pdbx_description
1 polymer ?
#
loop_
_entity_poly.entity_id
_entity_poly.type
_entity_poly.pdbx_seq_one_letter_code
_entity_poly.pdbx_strand_id
1 'polypeptide(L)'
;MAIITEELGDIFSAPSQSILIHACNARGAWGSGVALAFKKKYPLAFRKYNAHCLSSPTGSNIPIKQHQTNLVGTTLLIAPPSATDQRQAFRTPHYIACLFTSLDYGKRVSPPKEILENTGNALKDLAKQVAELRGRGEDVGNCYAVRINSGKFAVGWQMTEAVLEAGDLDITVVRPEEEENADGTGTAAGGKRGQRPTMSSEAKGSKPPKAAVKRAGGSPDKHMVGVKRKLGTDIDENDGSDGDNTATKQAPRLQPGIAKRRKKLGLDG
;
A
#
# COMPACT_ATOMS: atom_id res chain seq x y z
N MET A 1 7.18 12.31 -22.68
CA MET A 1 6.20 12.96 -21.80
C MET A 1 4.95 12.12 -21.89
N ALA A 2 4.42 11.74 -20.73
CA ALA A 2 3.18 11.00 -20.62
C ALA A 2 1.98 11.89 -20.99
N ILE A 3 0.90 11.25 -21.45
CA ILE A 3 -0.36 11.91 -21.70
C ILE A 3 -1.19 11.87 -20.42
N ILE A 4 -1.56 13.06 -19.92
CA ILE A 4 -2.48 13.22 -18.79
C ILE A 4 -3.81 13.72 -19.31
N THR A 5 -4.88 12.98 -19.04
CA THR A 5 -6.25 13.39 -19.35
C THR A 5 -7.03 13.56 -18.06
N GLU A 6 -7.97 14.49 -18.02
CA GLU A 6 -8.89 14.62 -16.89
C GLU A 6 -10.32 14.28 -17.31
N GLU A 7 -11.03 13.51 -16.49
CA GLU A 7 -12.45 13.20 -16.68
C GLU A 7 -13.23 13.31 -15.37
N LEU A 8 -14.54 13.52 -15.46
CA LEU A 8 -15.44 13.47 -14.30
C LEU A 8 -15.91 12.04 -14.05
N GLY A 9 -15.99 11.62 -12.80
CA GLY A 9 -16.58 10.34 -12.41
C GLY A 9 -16.10 9.77 -11.08
N ASP A 10 -16.32 8.47 -10.91
CA ASP A 10 -15.80 7.68 -9.79
C ASP A 10 -14.62 6.84 -10.26
N ILE A 11 -13.44 7.04 -9.66
CA ILE A 11 -12.23 6.25 -9.95
C ILE A 11 -12.45 4.74 -9.79
N PHE A 12 -13.39 4.33 -8.93
CA PHE A 12 -13.71 2.90 -8.74
C PHE A 12 -14.56 2.30 -9.85
N SER A 13 -15.02 3.11 -10.80
CA SER A 13 -15.74 2.70 -12.02
C SER A 13 -14.82 2.52 -13.22
N ALA A 14 -13.50 2.61 -13.04
CA ALA A 14 -12.53 2.31 -14.09
C ALA A 14 -12.76 0.89 -14.68
N PRO A 15 -12.31 0.63 -15.91
CA PRO A 15 -12.41 -0.70 -16.50
C PRO A 15 -11.68 -1.76 -15.68
N SER A 16 -12.16 -3.02 -15.75
CA SER A 16 -11.46 -4.17 -15.17
C SER A 16 -9.99 -4.24 -15.61
N GLN A 17 -9.13 -4.75 -14.73
CA GLN A 17 -7.67 -4.80 -14.89
C GLN A 17 -6.95 -3.46 -14.95
N SER A 18 -7.66 -2.33 -14.80
CA SER A 18 -7.01 -1.01 -14.67
C SER A 18 -6.20 -0.90 -13.38
N ILE A 19 -5.23 0.01 -13.38
CA ILE A 19 -4.40 0.35 -12.23
C ILE A 19 -4.96 1.61 -11.58
N LEU A 20 -5.42 1.50 -10.32
CA LEU A 20 -5.87 2.64 -9.53
C LEU A 20 -4.72 3.17 -8.68
N ILE A 21 -4.23 4.35 -9.02
CA ILE A 21 -3.11 5.04 -8.39
C ILE A 21 -3.61 5.94 -7.27
N HIS A 22 -2.98 5.84 -6.09
CA HIS A 22 -3.16 6.83 -5.05
C HIS A 22 -1.88 7.06 -4.23
N ALA A 23 -1.73 8.27 -3.71
CA ALA A 23 -0.64 8.62 -2.81
C ALA A 23 -0.86 8.08 -1.39
N CYS A 24 0.21 7.51 -0.82
CA CYS A 24 0.23 6.82 0.46
C CYS A 24 1.33 7.34 1.38
N ASN A 25 1.10 7.14 2.68
CA ASN A 25 2.17 7.18 3.67
C ASN A 25 2.82 5.81 3.83
N ALA A 26 4.02 5.74 4.41
CA ALA A 26 4.69 4.49 4.73
C ALA A 26 4.38 3.94 6.15
N ARG A 27 3.43 4.53 6.89
CA ARG A 27 2.99 4.02 8.21
C ARG A 27 1.90 2.94 8.16
N GLY A 28 1.47 2.53 6.97
CA GLY A 28 0.43 1.51 6.82
C GLY A 28 -0.98 2.01 7.15
N ALA A 29 -1.25 3.31 6.98
CA ALA A 29 -2.53 3.92 7.35
C ALA A 29 -3.34 4.45 6.16
N TRP A 30 -4.55 3.90 5.96
CA TRP A 30 -5.59 4.42 5.06
C TRP A 30 -6.78 4.94 5.89
N GLY A 31 -6.61 6.11 6.50
CA GLY A 31 -7.53 6.62 7.53
C GLY A 31 -8.47 7.74 7.11
N SER A 32 -8.24 8.40 5.97
CA SER A 32 -9.05 9.56 5.56
C SER A 32 -8.98 9.82 4.05
N GLY A 33 -9.88 10.68 3.56
CA GLY A 33 -9.93 11.07 2.14
C GLY A 33 -10.11 9.86 1.22
N VAL A 34 -9.52 9.94 0.03
CA VAL A 34 -9.57 8.85 -0.96
C VAL A 34 -9.04 7.53 -0.40
N ALA A 35 -8.00 7.54 0.44
CA ALA A 35 -7.45 6.31 1.03
C ALA A 35 -8.48 5.56 1.88
N LEU A 36 -9.35 6.27 2.61
CA LEU A 36 -10.44 5.63 3.35
C LEU A 36 -11.48 4.99 2.40
N ALA A 37 -11.76 5.61 1.25
CA ALA A 37 -12.63 5.04 0.24
C ALA A 37 -12.02 3.76 -0.37
N PHE A 38 -10.72 3.78 -0.70
CA PHE A 38 -9.96 2.59 -1.10
C PHE A 38 -10.03 1.49 -0.03
N LYS A 39 -9.86 1.83 1.26
CA LYS A 39 -9.95 0.84 2.35
C LYS A 39 -11.32 0.18 2.44
N LYS A 40 -12.41 0.94 2.24
CA LYS A 40 -13.79 0.43 2.26
C LYS A 40 -14.06 -0.48 1.07
N LYS A 41 -13.61 -0.09 -0.13
CA LYS A 41 -13.86 -0.85 -1.38
C LYS A 41 -12.90 -2.04 -1.56
N TYR A 42 -11.65 -1.92 -1.14
CA TYR A 42 -10.56 -2.91 -1.28
C TYR A 42 -9.94 -3.27 0.08
N PRO A 43 -10.70 -3.88 1.02
CA PRO A 43 -10.18 -4.20 2.35
C PRO A 43 -8.99 -5.18 2.31
N LEU A 44 -8.91 -6.03 1.28
CA LEU A 44 -7.82 -6.97 1.09
C LEU A 44 -6.54 -6.32 0.60
N ALA A 45 -6.65 -5.36 -0.32
CA ALA A 45 -5.53 -4.53 -0.73
C ALA A 45 -5.02 -3.73 0.46
N PHE A 46 -5.91 -3.19 1.30
CA PHE A 46 -5.50 -2.53 2.55
C PHE A 46 -4.71 -3.48 3.46
N ARG A 47 -5.12 -4.74 3.63
CA ARG A 47 -4.36 -5.71 4.43
C ARG A 47 -2.96 -5.95 3.87
N LYS A 48 -2.83 -6.11 2.55
CA LYS A 48 -1.53 -6.26 1.87
C LYS A 48 -0.65 -5.03 2.07
N TYR A 49 -1.19 -3.83 1.82
CA TYR A 49 -0.50 -2.56 2.06
C TYR A 49 -0.07 -2.39 3.53
N ASN A 50 -0.96 -2.66 4.48
CA ASN A 50 -0.68 -2.52 5.91
C ASN A 50 0.41 -3.49 6.36
N ALA A 51 0.32 -4.77 5.96
CA ALA A 51 1.36 -5.76 6.23
C ALA A 51 2.69 -5.36 5.56
N HIS A 52 2.66 -4.88 4.33
CA HIS A 52 3.85 -4.40 3.62
C HIS A 52 4.55 -3.25 4.36
N CYS A 53 3.81 -2.38 5.05
CA CYS A 53 4.40 -1.27 5.83
C CYS A 53 4.86 -1.69 7.24
N LEU A 54 4.26 -2.74 7.82
CA LEU A 54 4.44 -3.11 9.23
C LEU A 54 5.28 -4.37 9.43
N SER A 55 5.59 -5.11 8.36
CA SER A 55 6.44 -6.29 8.39
C SER A 55 7.78 -6.01 7.75
N SER A 56 8.86 -6.45 8.40
CA SER A 56 10.18 -6.47 7.77
C SER A 56 10.18 -7.47 6.60
N PRO A 57 10.91 -7.19 5.51
CA PRO A 57 11.10 -8.15 4.43
C PRO A 57 11.57 -9.50 4.96
N THR A 58 10.99 -10.59 4.46
CA THR A 58 11.33 -11.96 4.89
C THR A 58 12.82 -12.20 4.76
N GLY A 59 13.47 -12.68 5.82
CA GLY A 59 14.91 -12.95 5.85
C GLY A 59 15.78 -11.69 6.05
N SER A 60 15.18 -10.51 6.24
CA SER A 60 15.91 -9.31 6.63
C SER A 60 15.81 -9.05 8.14
N ASN A 61 16.90 -8.60 8.74
CA ASN A 61 16.93 -8.12 10.14
C ASN A 61 16.72 -6.59 10.20
N ILE A 62 16.04 -6.00 9.22
CA ILE A 62 15.84 -4.55 9.14
C ILE A 62 14.73 -4.14 10.11
N PRO A 63 14.96 -3.16 11.00
CA PRO A 63 13.90 -2.64 11.87
C PRO A 63 12.73 -2.05 11.07
N ILE A 64 11.49 -2.25 11.53
CA ILE A 64 10.28 -1.76 10.83
C ILE A 64 10.38 -0.26 10.50
N LYS A 65 10.90 0.57 11.40
CA LYS A 65 11.08 2.00 11.13
C LYS A 65 11.99 2.27 9.93
N GLN A 66 13.09 1.53 9.81
CA GLN A 66 14.00 1.66 8.68
C GLN A 66 13.36 1.12 7.40
N HIS A 67 12.63 0.01 7.47
CA HIS A 67 11.84 -0.49 6.35
C HIS A 67 10.86 0.56 5.83
N GLN A 68 10.09 1.20 6.71
CA GLN A 68 9.17 2.27 6.34
C GLN A 68 9.86 3.46 5.67
N THR A 69 11.04 3.84 6.14
CA THR A 69 11.84 4.88 5.46
C THR A 69 12.25 4.42 4.06
N ASN A 70 12.64 3.16 3.88
CA ASN A 70 13.04 2.61 2.59
C ASN A 70 11.87 2.47 1.59
N LEU A 71 10.63 2.49 2.06
CA LEU A 71 9.45 2.50 1.18
C LEU A 71 9.23 3.85 0.51
N VAL A 72 9.67 4.96 1.11
CA VAL A 72 9.42 6.29 0.56
C VAL A 72 10.08 6.43 -0.81
N GLY A 73 9.31 6.87 -1.80
CA GLY A 73 9.74 6.95 -3.20
C GLY A 73 9.58 5.66 -4.00
N THR A 74 8.99 4.60 -3.43
CA THR A 74 8.65 3.35 -4.15
C THR A 74 7.15 3.19 -4.33
N THR A 75 6.76 2.16 -5.08
CA THR A 75 5.37 1.76 -5.28
C THR A 75 5.12 0.33 -4.87
N LEU A 76 4.06 0.11 -4.08
CA LEU A 76 3.48 -1.22 -3.94
C LEU A 76 2.34 -1.39 -4.94
N LEU A 77 2.53 -2.25 -5.96
CA LEU A 77 1.49 -2.66 -6.89
C LEU A 77 0.81 -3.95 -6.41
N ILE A 78 -0.49 -3.86 -6.14
CA ILE A 78 -1.29 -4.96 -5.60
C ILE A 78 -2.19 -5.51 -6.70
N ALA A 79 -1.95 -6.74 -7.11
CA ALA A 79 -2.81 -7.44 -8.06
C ALA A 79 -4.23 -7.69 -7.50
N PRO A 80 -5.26 -7.68 -8.39
CA PRO A 80 -6.60 -8.12 -8.01
C PRO A 80 -6.58 -9.57 -7.49
N PRO A 81 -7.59 -9.99 -6.71
CA PRO A 81 -7.72 -11.38 -6.29
C PRO A 81 -7.75 -12.33 -7.50
N SER A 82 -7.08 -13.47 -7.38
CA SER A 82 -7.08 -14.51 -8.42
C SER A 82 -8.50 -14.97 -8.76
N ALA A 83 -8.74 -15.31 -10.02
CA ALA A 83 -10.00 -15.89 -10.49
C ALA A 83 -10.39 -17.20 -9.78
N THR A 84 -9.42 -17.87 -9.14
CA THR A 84 -9.66 -19.05 -8.29
C THR A 84 -10.35 -18.69 -6.96
N ASP A 85 -10.25 -17.45 -6.49
CA ASP A 85 -11.06 -16.90 -5.41
C ASP A 85 -12.32 -16.23 -5.99
N GLN A 86 -13.22 -17.07 -6.53
CA GLN A 86 -14.49 -16.68 -7.16
C GLN A 86 -15.35 -15.76 -6.29
N ARG A 87 -15.22 -15.84 -4.95
CA ARG A 87 -15.98 -14.99 -4.01
C ARG A 87 -15.55 -13.51 -4.07
N GLN A 88 -14.34 -13.24 -4.58
CA GLN A 88 -13.72 -11.92 -4.57
C GLN A 88 -13.33 -11.41 -5.96
N ALA A 89 -13.07 -12.32 -6.92
CA ALA A 89 -12.70 -11.97 -8.29
C ALA A 89 -13.68 -10.99 -8.95
N PHE A 90 -14.99 -11.12 -8.67
CA PHE A 90 -16.03 -10.22 -9.19
C PHE A 90 -16.18 -8.89 -8.43
N ARG A 91 -15.52 -8.70 -7.28
CA ARG A 91 -15.76 -7.54 -6.40
C ARG A 91 -14.66 -6.49 -6.46
N THR A 92 -13.46 -6.85 -6.88
CA THR A 92 -12.31 -5.94 -6.93
C THR A 92 -11.46 -6.24 -8.16
N PRO A 93 -11.85 -5.75 -9.35
CA PRO A 93 -11.22 -6.14 -10.61
C PRO A 93 -9.96 -5.33 -10.95
N HIS A 94 -9.46 -4.49 -10.04
CA HIS A 94 -8.40 -3.54 -10.31
C HIS A 94 -7.09 -3.88 -9.62
N TYR A 95 -5.99 -3.49 -10.25
CA TYR A 95 -4.70 -3.34 -9.58
C TYR A 95 -4.74 -2.07 -8.72
N ILE A 96 -4.13 -2.10 -7.53
CA ILE A 96 -4.01 -0.93 -6.65
C ILE A 96 -2.54 -0.53 -6.55
N ALA A 97 -2.19 0.67 -7.01
CA ALA A 97 -0.85 1.23 -6.94
C ALA A 97 -0.74 2.22 -5.77
N CYS A 98 -0.02 1.83 -4.74
CA CYS A 98 0.24 2.64 -3.55
C CYS A 98 1.56 3.38 -3.73
N LEU A 99 1.53 4.66 -4.14
CA LEU A 99 2.74 5.47 -4.25
C LEU A 99 3.16 5.96 -2.86
N PHE A 100 4.33 5.59 -2.35
CA PHE A 100 4.79 6.02 -1.04
C PHE A 100 5.43 7.41 -1.10
N THR A 101 4.62 8.46 -1.07
CA THR A 101 5.10 9.84 -1.29
C THR A 101 5.50 10.56 0.00
N SER A 102 5.12 10.02 1.16
CA SER A 102 5.46 10.56 2.49
C SER A 102 5.73 9.43 3.48
N LEU A 103 6.64 9.64 4.44
CA LEU A 103 6.83 8.66 5.53
C LEU A 103 5.60 8.64 6.44
N ASP A 104 5.15 9.82 6.86
CA ASP A 104 4.08 10.03 7.84
C ASP A 104 2.80 10.59 7.17
N TYR A 105 1.75 10.79 7.97
CA TYR A 105 0.46 11.34 7.53
C TYR A 105 -0.10 12.36 8.55
N GLY A 106 -1.18 13.04 8.18
CA GLY A 106 -1.82 14.06 9.01
C GLY A 106 -0.92 15.28 9.22
N LYS A 107 -0.71 15.70 10.46
CA LYS A 107 0.13 16.88 10.78
C LYS A 107 1.63 16.68 10.56
N ARG A 108 2.06 15.44 10.28
CA ARG A 108 3.48 15.06 10.10
C ARG A 108 3.81 14.66 8.66
N VAL A 109 2.96 15.00 7.70
CA VAL A 109 3.22 14.77 6.26
C VAL A 109 4.55 15.43 5.87
N SER A 110 5.30 14.78 4.96
CA SER A 110 6.53 15.33 4.39
C SER A 110 6.31 16.71 3.74
N PRO A 111 7.34 17.57 3.65
CA PRO A 111 7.24 18.83 2.92
C PRO A 111 6.85 18.64 1.44
N PRO A 112 6.13 19.59 0.82
CA PRO A 112 5.66 19.46 -0.57
C PRO A 112 6.75 19.11 -1.59
N LYS A 113 7.96 19.67 -1.44
CA LYS A 113 9.10 19.37 -2.32
C LYS A 113 9.48 17.89 -2.27
N GLU A 114 9.58 17.32 -1.06
CA GLU A 114 9.89 15.90 -0.88
C GLU A 114 8.77 15.02 -1.43
N ILE A 115 7.50 15.41 -1.22
CA ILE A 115 6.36 14.65 -1.76
C ILE A 115 6.43 14.58 -3.28
N LEU A 116 6.73 15.69 -3.96
CA LEU A 116 6.86 15.73 -5.41
C LEU A 116 8.02 14.86 -5.91
N GLU A 117 9.18 14.93 -5.26
CA GLU A 117 10.34 14.09 -5.58
C GLU A 117 10.03 12.60 -5.39
N ASN A 118 9.44 12.24 -4.25
CA ASN A 118 9.02 10.87 -3.96
C ASN A 118 7.93 10.39 -4.91
N THR A 119 7.01 11.26 -5.34
CA THR A 119 5.98 10.95 -6.34
C THR A 119 6.64 10.57 -7.66
N GLY A 120 7.61 11.35 -8.13
CA GLY A 120 8.35 11.05 -9.36
C GLY A 120 9.11 9.72 -9.28
N ASN A 121 9.77 9.44 -8.17
CA ASN A 121 10.47 8.15 -7.95
C ASN A 121 9.49 6.97 -7.91
N ALA A 122 8.37 7.12 -7.22
CA ALA A 122 7.35 6.07 -7.12
C ALA A 122 6.70 5.78 -8.48
N LEU A 123 6.47 6.79 -9.32
CA LEU A 123 5.96 6.60 -10.68
C LEU A 123 6.93 5.85 -11.59
N LYS A 124 8.24 6.13 -11.49
CA LYS A 124 9.27 5.36 -12.21
C LYS A 124 9.28 3.89 -11.78
N ASP A 125 9.16 3.65 -10.48
CA ASP A 125 9.08 2.29 -9.94
C ASP A 125 7.79 1.57 -10.40
N LEU A 126 6.66 2.28 -10.42
CA LEU A 126 5.40 1.75 -10.97
C LEU A 126 5.54 1.43 -12.46
N ALA A 127 6.12 2.32 -13.25
CA ALA A 127 6.30 2.12 -14.69
C ALA A 127 7.12 0.85 -14.98
N LYS A 128 8.18 0.60 -14.20
CA LYS A 128 8.96 -0.63 -14.27
C LYS A 128 8.11 -1.87 -13.96
N GLN A 129 7.35 -1.86 -12.86
CA GLN A 129 6.50 -2.99 -12.48
C GLN A 129 5.43 -3.28 -13.54
N VAL A 130 4.82 -2.25 -14.13
CA VAL A 130 3.83 -2.37 -15.20
C VAL A 130 4.45 -2.95 -16.48
N ALA A 131 5.64 -2.47 -16.87
CA ALA A 131 6.37 -3.01 -18.01
C ALA A 131 6.72 -4.49 -17.83
N GLU A 132 7.15 -4.90 -16.62
CA GLU A 132 7.44 -6.29 -16.29
C GLU A 132 6.18 -7.18 -16.36
N LEU A 133 5.04 -6.71 -15.85
CA LEU A 133 3.77 -7.44 -15.92
C LEU A 133 3.32 -7.65 -17.37
N ARG A 134 3.32 -6.58 -18.16
CA ARG A 134 2.97 -6.64 -19.59
C ARG A 134 3.95 -7.51 -20.39
N GLY A 135 5.24 -7.45 -20.06
CA GLY A 135 6.26 -8.31 -20.66
C GLY A 135 6.08 -9.81 -20.34
N ARG A 136 5.43 -10.14 -19.21
CA ARG A 136 5.02 -11.51 -18.87
C ARG A 136 3.68 -11.92 -19.50
N GLY A 137 3.04 -11.05 -20.28
CA GLY A 137 1.75 -11.30 -20.91
C GLY A 137 0.56 -11.19 -19.94
N GLU A 138 0.72 -10.54 -18.78
CA GLU A 138 -0.42 -10.25 -17.91
C GLU A 138 -1.30 -9.16 -18.52
N ASP A 139 -2.62 -9.34 -18.42
CA ASP A 139 -3.62 -8.36 -18.87
C ASP A 139 -3.69 -7.21 -17.85
N VAL A 140 -2.86 -6.20 -18.05
CA VAL A 140 -2.78 -5.01 -17.19
C VAL A 140 -3.20 -3.78 -17.99
N GLY A 141 -4.34 -3.22 -17.60
CA GLY A 141 -5.00 -2.10 -18.28
C GLY A 141 -4.31 -0.75 -18.07
N ASN A 142 -5.08 0.32 -18.28
CA ASN A 142 -4.62 1.70 -18.19
C ASN A 142 -4.51 2.19 -16.75
N CYS A 143 -3.78 3.29 -16.55
CA CYS A 143 -3.62 3.92 -15.24
C CYS A 143 -4.69 4.98 -15.02
N TYR A 144 -5.32 4.92 -13.84
CA TYR A 144 -6.28 5.91 -13.38
C TYR A 144 -5.81 6.44 -12.02
N ALA A 145 -5.91 7.75 -11.82
CA ALA A 145 -5.58 8.40 -10.57
C ALA A 145 -6.69 9.36 -10.16
N VAL A 146 -6.78 9.69 -8.88
CA VAL A 146 -7.43 10.96 -8.49
C VAL A 146 -6.39 12.08 -8.59
N ARG A 147 -6.77 13.32 -8.25
CA ARG A 147 -5.80 14.40 -8.01
C ARG A 147 -4.92 14.10 -6.80
N ILE A 148 -3.95 13.20 -6.94
CA ILE A 148 -3.10 12.74 -5.83
C ILE A 148 -2.33 13.90 -5.21
N ASN A 149 -1.95 13.76 -3.94
CA ASN A 149 -1.30 14.80 -3.11
C ASN A 149 -2.12 16.08 -2.82
N SER A 150 -3.15 16.40 -3.60
CA SER A 150 -3.94 17.67 -3.47
C SER A 150 -4.83 17.75 -2.24
N GLY A 151 -5.25 16.62 -1.69
CA GLY A 151 -6.09 16.56 -0.49
C GLY A 151 -5.26 16.66 0.80
N LYS A 152 -5.14 15.55 1.52
CA LYS A 152 -4.52 15.51 2.87
C LYS A 152 -3.01 15.76 2.89
N PHE A 153 -2.35 15.75 1.73
CA PHE A 153 -0.93 16.07 1.61
C PHE A 153 -0.69 17.54 1.23
N ALA A 154 -1.75 18.29 0.91
CA ALA A 154 -1.72 19.74 0.70
C ALA A 154 -0.68 20.22 -0.33
N VAL A 155 -0.46 19.45 -1.39
CA VAL A 155 0.39 19.84 -2.52
C VAL A 155 -0.50 20.35 -3.66
N GLY A 156 -0.21 21.54 -4.20
CA GLY A 156 -0.97 22.09 -5.32
C GLY A 156 -1.02 21.12 -6.51
N TRP A 157 -2.21 20.96 -7.09
CA TRP A 157 -2.44 19.96 -8.13
C TRP A 157 -1.52 20.14 -9.34
N GLN A 158 -1.34 21.38 -9.80
CA GLN A 158 -0.51 21.72 -10.96
C GLN A 158 0.94 21.23 -10.81
N MET A 159 1.47 21.25 -9.59
CA MET A 159 2.82 20.75 -9.31
C MET A 159 2.88 19.23 -9.41
N THR A 160 1.82 18.54 -9.00
CA THR A 160 1.73 17.09 -9.08
C THR A 160 1.50 16.65 -10.54
N GLU A 161 0.63 17.35 -11.26
CA GLU A 161 0.36 17.14 -12.69
C GLU A 161 1.65 17.22 -13.51
N ALA A 162 2.48 18.25 -13.31
CA ALA A 162 3.78 18.36 -13.97
C ALA A 162 4.72 17.17 -13.69
N VAL A 163 4.64 16.55 -12.50
CA VAL A 163 5.39 15.33 -12.18
C VAL A 163 4.81 14.12 -12.92
N LEU A 164 3.49 14.05 -13.12
CA LEU A 164 2.85 12.99 -13.90
C LEU A 164 3.23 13.08 -15.39
N GLU A 165 3.16 14.27 -15.99
CA GLU A 165 3.52 14.52 -17.39
C GLU A 165 4.98 14.19 -17.70
N ALA A 166 5.88 14.42 -16.74
CA ALA A 166 7.29 14.06 -16.84
C ALA A 166 7.57 12.55 -16.71
N GLY A 167 6.56 11.76 -16.32
CA GLY A 167 6.66 10.32 -16.16
C GLY A 167 6.52 9.53 -17.47
N ASP A 168 6.47 8.20 -17.31
CA ASP A 168 6.44 7.21 -18.39
C ASP A 168 5.11 6.44 -18.47
N LEU A 169 4.07 6.93 -17.80
CA LEU A 169 2.74 6.30 -17.74
C LEU A 169 1.67 7.30 -18.14
N ASP A 170 0.91 6.97 -19.18
CA ASP A 170 -0.32 7.69 -19.49
C ASP A 170 -1.35 7.46 -18.37
N ILE A 171 -1.91 8.54 -17.84
CA ILE A 171 -2.78 8.51 -16.66
C ILE A 171 -4.04 9.32 -16.94
N THR A 172 -5.19 8.68 -16.74
CA THR A 172 -6.48 9.36 -16.67
C THR A 172 -6.74 9.80 -15.22
N VAL A 173 -6.83 11.10 -14.99
CA VAL A 173 -7.15 11.69 -13.70
C VAL A 173 -8.67 11.86 -13.57
N VAL A 174 -9.26 11.09 -12.68
CA VAL A 174 -10.70 11.11 -12.41
C VAL A 174 -11.00 12.09 -11.28
N ARG A 175 -11.88 13.05 -11.56
CA ARG A 175 -12.37 14.05 -10.61
C ARG A 175 -13.82 13.76 -10.25
N PRO A 176 -14.23 13.91 -8.98
CA PRO A 176 -15.63 13.77 -8.62
C PRO A 176 -16.46 14.88 -9.29
N GLU A 177 -17.68 14.53 -9.73
CA GLU A 177 -18.62 15.44 -10.42
C GLU A 177 -18.93 16.72 -9.62
N GLU A 178 -18.79 16.69 -8.30
CA GLU A 178 -19.06 17.83 -7.41
C GLU A 178 -18.05 19.00 -7.56
N GLU A 179 -16.91 18.80 -8.25
CA GLU A 179 -15.89 19.84 -8.44
C GLU A 179 -16.23 20.88 -9.53
N GLU A 180 -17.20 20.63 -10.42
CA GLU A 180 -17.54 21.56 -11.51
C GLU A 180 -18.17 22.89 -11.00
N ASN A 181 -18.82 22.86 -9.84
CA ASN A 181 -19.56 24.02 -9.31
C ASN A 181 -18.70 25.01 -8.51
N ALA A 182 -17.42 24.70 -8.24
CA ALA A 182 -16.56 25.52 -7.40
C ALA A 182 -15.68 26.52 -8.19
N ASP A 183 -15.50 26.34 -9.50
CA ASP A 183 -14.63 27.17 -10.33
C ASP A 183 -15.37 28.29 -11.09
N GLY A 184 -16.67 28.47 -10.80
CA GLY A 184 -17.57 29.36 -11.55
C GLY A 184 -18.02 30.65 -10.85
N THR A 185 -17.63 30.92 -9.59
CA THR A 185 -18.01 32.19 -8.93
C THR A 185 -16.87 32.81 -8.15
N GLY A 186 -16.18 33.75 -8.79
CA GLY A 186 -15.48 34.80 -8.07
C GLY A 186 -16.50 35.61 -7.27
N THR A 187 -16.40 35.58 -5.94
CA THR A 187 -16.81 36.72 -5.12
C THR A 187 -15.91 36.80 -3.89
N ALA A 188 -15.13 37.87 -3.85
CA ALA A 188 -14.40 38.31 -2.68
C ALA A 188 -15.38 38.56 -1.52
N ALA A 189 -15.28 37.77 -0.46
CA ALA A 189 -15.88 38.10 0.83
C ALA A 189 -14.75 38.30 1.84
N GLY A 190 -14.37 39.56 2.02
CA GLY A 190 -13.44 40.00 3.06
C GLY A 190 -14.01 39.73 4.46
N GLY A 191 -13.38 38.80 5.18
CA GLY A 191 -13.60 38.61 6.61
C GLY A 191 -12.92 39.71 7.41
N LYS A 192 -13.69 40.74 7.79
CA LYS A 192 -13.26 41.81 8.69
C LYS A 192 -12.81 41.25 10.04
N ARG A 193 -11.64 41.73 10.49
CA ARG A 193 -11.14 41.68 11.87
C ARG A 193 -12.21 42.14 12.86
N GLY A 194 -12.69 41.23 13.70
CA GLY A 194 -13.35 41.56 14.95
C GLY A 194 -12.31 41.90 16.01
N GLN A 195 -12.13 43.19 16.28
CA GLN A 195 -11.35 43.68 17.41
C GLN A 195 -12.04 43.26 18.72
N ARG A 196 -11.28 42.69 19.65
CA ARG A 196 -11.72 42.38 21.01
C ARG A 196 -11.41 43.61 21.89
N PRO A 197 -12.39 44.18 22.60
CA PRO A 197 -12.15 45.37 23.41
C PRO A 197 -11.35 45.03 24.67
N THR A 198 -10.32 45.84 24.92
CA THR A 198 -9.57 45.94 26.17
C THR A 198 -10.40 46.72 27.19
N MET A 199 -10.62 46.16 28.39
CA MET A 199 -10.98 46.93 29.57
C MET A 199 -10.06 46.55 30.73
N SER A 200 -9.29 47.55 31.16
CA SER A 200 -8.54 47.65 32.41
C SER A 200 -9.43 48.22 33.50
N SER A 201 -9.40 47.65 34.71
CA SER A 201 -9.18 48.41 35.97
C SER A 201 -9.22 47.49 37.20
N GLU A 202 -8.39 47.85 38.17
CA GLU A 202 -8.11 47.27 39.50
C GLU A 202 -9.36 47.29 40.43
N ALA A 203 -9.45 46.76 41.67
CA ALA A 203 -8.47 46.40 42.70
C ALA A 203 -9.15 45.63 43.89
N LYS A 204 -8.30 45.02 44.74
CA LYS A 204 -8.39 44.86 46.23
C LYS A 204 -9.10 43.64 46.91
N GLY A 205 -8.28 42.96 47.74
CA GLY A 205 -8.60 42.31 49.04
C GLY A 205 -9.17 40.88 48.97
N SER A 206 -8.81 39.86 49.76
CA SER A 206 -7.97 39.69 50.96
C SER A 206 -7.68 38.17 51.12
N LYS A 207 -6.56 37.81 51.76
CA LYS A 207 -6.17 36.44 52.24
C LYS A 207 -6.26 36.43 53.79
N PRO A 208 -5.99 35.31 54.52
CA PRO A 208 -6.36 33.87 54.43
C PRO A 208 -6.92 33.40 55.82
N PRO A 209 -6.94 32.11 56.31
CA PRO A 209 -5.80 31.15 56.48
C PRO A 209 -6.11 29.66 56.11
N LYS A 210 -5.15 28.91 55.55
CA LYS A 210 -4.33 27.82 56.15
C LYS A 210 -5.02 26.85 57.15
N ALA A 211 -5.04 25.56 56.78
CA ALA A 211 -4.76 24.45 57.69
C ALA A 211 -4.03 23.32 56.94
N ALA A 212 -2.98 22.82 57.58
CA ALA A 212 -2.12 21.72 57.15
C ALA A 212 -2.27 20.59 58.16
N VAL A 213 -2.23 19.32 57.73
CA VAL A 213 -1.79 18.22 58.60
C VAL A 213 -0.90 17.26 57.81
N LYS A 214 0.18 16.86 58.48
CA LYS A 214 1.35 16.10 58.03
C LYS A 214 1.17 14.58 58.19
N ARG A 215 1.87 13.85 57.30
CA ARG A 215 2.77 12.68 57.45
C ARG A 215 2.43 11.51 58.39
N ALA A 216 2.59 10.29 57.84
CA ALA A 216 3.55 9.23 58.23
C ALA A 216 3.37 8.08 57.19
N GLY A 217 4.34 7.36 56.64
CA GLY A 217 5.58 6.80 57.18
C GLY A 217 5.45 5.26 57.16
N GLY A 218 6.37 4.53 56.50
CA GLY A 218 6.51 3.07 56.70
C GLY A 218 6.76 2.24 55.44
N SER A 219 8.03 1.92 55.18
CA SER A 219 8.46 0.65 54.60
C SER A 219 8.70 -0.33 55.77
N PRO A 220 8.42 -1.64 55.66
CA PRO A 220 9.52 -2.57 55.36
C PRO A 220 9.14 -3.83 54.53
N ASP A 221 10.20 -4.46 54.01
CA ASP A 221 10.30 -5.82 53.48
C ASP A 221 9.51 -6.91 54.24
N LYS A 222 9.00 -7.91 53.49
CA LYS A 222 9.39 -9.34 53.64
C LYS A 222 8.57 -10.28 52.71
N HIS A 223 9.32 -11.15 52.02
CA HIS A 223 9.06 -12.58 51.76
C HIS A 223 7.75 -13.04 51.08
N MET A 224 7.87 -13.52 49.84
CA MET A 224 7.32 -14.81 49.37
C MET A 224 8.30 -15.36 48.31
N VAL A 225 9.17 -16.30 48.64
CA VAL A 225 9.00 -17.76 48.54
C VAL A 225 8.41 -18.19 47.18
N GLY A 226 9.28 -18.84 46.41
CA GLY A 226 9.04 -19.15 45.00
C GLY A 226 8.18 -20.37 44.74
N VAL A 227 7.81 -20.49 43.46
CA VAL A 227 7.36 -21.74 42.86
C VAL A 227 8.12 -21.89 41.55
N LYS A 228 9.16 -22.72 41.58
CA LYS A 228 9.79 -23.29 40.39
C LYS A 228 8.76 -24.18 39.70
N ARG A 229 8.35 -23.85 38.48
CA ARG A 229 7.73 -24.85 37.59
C ARG A 229 8.83 -25.52 36.78
N LYS A 230 9.02 -26.79 37.11
CA LYS A 230 9.87 -27.77 36.43
C LYS A 230 9.44 -27.92 34.97
N LEU A 231 10.43 -28.09 34.10
CA LEU A 231 10.29 -28.84 32.86
C LEU A 231 9.73 -30.23 33.19
N GLY A 232 8.63 -30.59 32.54
CA GLY A 232 8.14 -31.95 32.41
C GLY A 232 8.19 -32.30 30.93
N THR A 233 9.18 -33.14 30.59
CA THR A 233 9.17 -34.05 29.46
C THR A 233 7.97 -34.97 29.57
N ASP A 234 7.21 -35.17 28.49
CA ASP A 234 6.42 -36.38 28.20
C ASP A 234 5.94 -36.26 26.73
N ILE A 235 6.69 -36.87 25.81
CA ILE A 235 6.16 -37.24 24.50
C ILE A 235 6.43 -38.73 24.39
N ASP A 236 5.37 -39.50 24.44
CA ASP A 236 5.35 -40.94 24.28
C ASP A 236 5.93 -41.35 22.93
N GLU A 237 6.88 -42.27 22.99
CA GLU A 237 7.20 -43.21 21.93
C GLU A 237 6.13 -44.31 21.92
N ASN A 238 5.46 -44.52 20.78
CA ASN A 238 5.19 -45.86 20.25
C ASN A 238 4.78 -45.69 18.78
N ASP A 239 5.60 -46.07 17.80
CA ASP A 239 6.00 -47.43 17.37
C ASP A 239 4.94 -48.07 16.46
N GLY A 240 5.38 -48.53 15.30
CA GLY A 240 4.50 -48.98 14.21
C GLY A 240 5.18 -48.95 12.84
N SER A 241 6.28 -49.67 12.75
CA SER A 241 6.92 -50.15 11.52
C SER A 241 5.99 -51.04 10.69
N ASP A 242 6.16 -50.98 9.37
CA ASP A 242 6.13 -52.07 8.36
C ASP A 242 5.90 -51.37 7.00
N GLY A 243 6.83 -51.31 6.04
CA GLY A 243 7.77 -52.32 5.62
C GLY A 243 7.10 -53.26 4.62
N ASP A 244 7.00 -52.89 3.34
CA ASP A 244 7.45 -53.81 2.28
C ASP A 244 7.63 -53.11 0.91
N ASN A 245 8.61 -53.68 0.23
CA ASN A 245 9.29 -53.35 -1.00
C ASN A 245 8.68 -54.20 -2.12
N THR A 246 8.45 -53.66 -3.31
CA THR A 246 8.49 -54.50 -4.52
C THR A 246 8.83 -53.66 -5.74
N ALA A 247 10.08 -53.80 -6.18
CA ALA A 247 10.53 -53.49 -7.51
C ALA A 247 9.86 -54.42 -8.54
N THR A 248 9.51 -53.89 -9.71
CA THR A 248 9.43 -54.68 -10.94
C THR A 248 10.08 -53.91 -12.07
N LYS A 249 11.32 -54.31 -12.39
CA LYS A 249 11.98 -54.07 -13.67
C LYS A 249 11.30 -54.96 -14.71
N GLN A 250 11.00 -54.42 -15.89
CA GLN A 250 11.17 -55.14 -17.16
C GLN A 250 10.98 -54.19 -18.35
N ALA A 251 12.07 -53.92 -19.06
CA ALA A 251 12.05 -53.53 -20.46
C ALA A 251 13.21 -54.29 -21.13
N PRO A 252 12.95 -55.02 -22.24
CA PRO A 252 14.04 -55.36 -23.12
C PRO A 252 13.75 -55.16 -24.62
N ARG A 253 14.86 -54.84 -25.31
CA ARG A 253 15.27 -55.27 -26.68
C ARG A 253 14.89 -54.44 -27.92
N LEU A 254 15.89 -53.67 -28.36
CA LEU A 254 16.49 -53.61 -29.71
C LEU A 254 16.88 -55.03 -30.22
N GLN A 255 16.93 -55.47 -31.49
CA GLN A 255 17.13 -54.96 -32.89
C GLN A 255 16.53 -56.01 -33.89
N PRO A 256 16.90 -56.19 -35.20
CA PRO A 256 17.52 -55.34 -36.25
C PRO A 256 16.86 -55.40 -37.67
N GLY A 257 17.24 -54.47 -38.56
CA GLY A 257 17.65 -54.76 -39.95
C GLY A 257 16.64 -54.70 -41.11
N ILE A 258 16.96 -53.90 -42.14
CA ILE A 258 17.30 -54.30 -43.54
C ILE A 258 17.03 -53.16 -44.53
N ALA A 259 18.05 -52.88 -45.34
CA ALA A 259 18.11 -51.90 -46.42
C ALA A 259 17.37 -52.33 -47.70
N LYS A 260 16.96 -51.35 -48.53
CA LYS A 260 17.15 -51.24 -50.01
C LYS A 260 16.26 -50.08 -50.53
N ARG A 261 16.73 -49.05 -51.25
CA ARG A 261 17.42 -48.91 -52.56
C ARG A 261 16.44 -48.37 -53.62
N ARG A 262 16.75 -47.15 -54.10
CA ARG A 262 16.66 -46.62 -55.48
C ARG A 262 15.33 -46.66 -56.28
N LYS A 263 15.11 -45.49 -56.90
CA LYS A 263 14.72 -45.19 -58.30
C LYS A 263 13.22 -44.93 -58.60
N LYS A 264 13.00 -43.67 -58.96
CA LYS A 264 12.59 -43.18 -60.30
C LYS A 264 11.09 -43.16 -60.60
N LEU A 265 10.57 -41.94 -60.77
CA LEU A 265 9.61 -41.40 -61.76
C LEU A 265 9.28 -40.00 -61.20
N GLY A 266 9.63 -38.86 -61.78
CA GLY A 266 9.53 -38.44 -63.18
C GLY A 266 8.30 -37.52 -63.31
N LEU A 267 8.45 -36.40 -64.05
CA LEU A 267 7.42 -35.42 -64.48
C LEU A 267 7.18 -34.29 -63.45
N ASP A 268 7.27 -32.98 -63.73
CA ASP A 268 7.29 -32.14 -64.94
C ASP A 268 8.09 -30.85 -64.56
N GLY A 269 8.66 -30.01 -65.42
CA GLY A 269 8.59 -29.73 -66.84
C GLY A 269 9.37 -28.42 -67.06
#